data_AF-A0A2V9I4I1-F1
#
_entry.id   AF-A0A2V9I4I1-F1
#
_cell.length_a   1.000
_cell.length_b   1.000
_cell.length_c   1.000
_cell.angle_alpha   90.00
_cell.angle_beta   90.00
_cell.angle_gamma   90.00
#
_symmetry.space_group_name_H-M   'P 1'
#
loop_
_entity.id
_entity.type
_entity.pdbx_description
1 polymer ?
#
loop_
_entity_poly.entity_id
_entity_poly.type
_entity_poly.pdbx_seq_one_letter_code
_entity_poly.pdbx_strand_id
1 'polypeptide(L)'
;MPALGTSLKALGTKVAGVIPHNRDSGHDPVQAYYLLLSAADGRLLALMDGNYLTSARTAATSALATRLMARDVPSRLAIFGTGTQARFHLRAIPEVRQVVQAKICGSSREKSESFASEVAPGFSFPVRAADPADAVSDADILCTCTTSSVPVFRGADLKPGTHINAIGAYQAHARELDDRTARQARIVV
;
A
#
# COMPACT_ATOMS: atom_id res chain seq x y z
N MET A 1 13.32 -10.48 -8.82
CA MET A 1 12.04 -11.22 -8.76
C MET A 1 11.62 -11.59 -10.18
N PRO A 2 12.00 -12.78 -10.68
CA PRO A 2 11.66 -13.24 -12.02
C PRO A 2 10.28 -13.91 -12.07
N ALA A 3 9.59 -13.83 -13.21
CA ALA A 3 8.34 -14.54 -13.48
C ALA A 3 8.17 -14.79 -14.99
N LEU A 4 7.58 -15.93 -15.35
CA LEU A 4 7.19 -16.27 -16.71
C LEU A 4 5.66 -16.14 -16.86
N GLY A 5 5.22 -15.20 -17.70
CA GLY A 5 3.81 -15.07 -18.09
C GLY A 5 3.52 -15.93 -19.32
N THR A 6 3.07 -17.17 -19.14
CA THR A 6 2.82 -18.12 -20.23
C THR A 6 1.77 -17.61 -21.23
N SER A 7 0.67 -17.04 -20.75
CA SER A 7 -0.36 -16.41 -21.58
C SER A 7 0.12 -15.14 -22.28
N LEU A 8 1.07 -14.43 -21.67
CA LEU A 8 1.68 -13.21 -22.22
C LEU A 8 2.87 -13.50 -23.15
N LYS A 9 3.33 -14.76 -23.22
CA LYS A 9 4.55 -15.18 -23.92
C LYS A 9 5.77 -14.30 -23.58
N ALA A 10 5.86 -13.88 -22.32
CA ALA A 10 6.89 -12.96 -21.85
C ALA A 10 7.52 -13.44 -20.54
N LEU A 11 8.84 -13.29 -20.46
CA LEU A 11 9.61 -13.43 -19.23
C LEU A 11 9.89 -12.03 -18.67
N GLY A 12 9.72 -11.84 -17.38
CA GLY A 12 10.00 -10.57 -16.74
C GLY A 12 10.83 -10.75 -15.48
N THR A 13 11.74 -9.82 -15.21
CA THR A 13 12.40 -9.76 -13.89
C THR A 13 12.51 -8.33 -13.42
N LYS A 14 12.14 -8.12 -12.15
CA LYS A 14 12.44 -6.87 -11.46
C LYS A 14 13.72 -7.02 -10.68
N VAL A 15 14.67 -6.13 -10.94
CA VAL A 15 15.84 -5.89 -10.09
C VAL A 15 15.48 -4.71 -9.21
N ALA A 16 15.51 -4.88 -7.90
CA ALA A 16 15.15 -3.82 -6.97
C ALA A 16 15.96 -3.88 -5.68
N GLY A 17 16.22 -2.71 -5.10
CA GLY A 17 16.84 -2.54 -3.80
C GLY A 17 16.15 -1.43 -3.00
N VAL A 18 16.24 -1.54 -1.68
CA VAL A 18 15.89 -0.46 -0.75
C VAL A 18 17.19 0.09 -0.20
N ILE A 19 17.48 1.35 -0.49
CA ILE A 19 18.67 2.10 -0.08
C ILE A 19 18.20 3.28 0.79
N PRO A 20 18.02 3.08 2.12
CA PRO A 20 17.43 4.11 2.98
C PRO A 20 18.14 5.46 2.94
N HIS A 21 19.47 5.46 2.82
CA HIS A 21 20.31 6.66 2.78
C HIS A 21 20.12 7.52 1.52
N ASN A 22 19.42 7.03 0.48
CA ASN A 22 19.08 7.85 -0.68
C ASN A 22 18.26 9.10 -0.30
N ARG A 23 17.51 9.05 0.81
CA ARG A 23 16.78 10.22 1.32
C ARG A 23 17.69 11.39 1.62
N ASP A 24 18.89 11.12 2.11
CA ASP A 24 19.86 12.13 2.54
C ASP A 24 20.40 12.92 1.33
N SER A 25 20.28 12.36 0.12
CA SER A 25 20.66 12.97 -1.15
C SER A 25 19.45 13.33 -2.04
N GLY A 26 18.23 13.28 -1.52
CA GLY A 26 17.00 13.62 -2.25
C GLY A 26 16.55 12.57 -3.29
N HIS A 27 17.13 11.37 -3.29
CA HIS A 27 16.76 10.27 -4.18
C HIS A 27 15.69 9.35 -3.55
N ASP A 28 14.96 8.60 -4.39
CA ASP A 28 14.02 7.60 -3.90
C ASP A 28 14.77 6.44 -3.20
N PRO A 29 14.40 6.08 -1.96
CA PRO A 29 14.94 4.91 -1.27
C PRO A 29 14.72 3.60 -2.02
N VAL A 30 13.65 3.48 -2.77
CA VAL A 30 13.42 2.33 -3.63
C VAL A 30 14.05 2.63 -4.97
N GLN A 31 14.91 1.73 -5.44
CA GLN A 31 15.44 1.75 -6.79
C GLN A 31 15.08 0.43 -7.44
N ALA A 32 14.38 0.50 -8.56
CA ALA A 32 13.92 -0.68 -9.27
C ALA A 32 13.97 -0.46 -10.78
N TYR A 33 14.30 -1.55 -11.48
CA TYR A 33 14.28 -1.65 -12.93
C TYR A 33 13.55 -2.93 -13.31
N TYR A 34 12.76 -2.87 -14.37
CA TYR A 34 12.07 -4.04 -14.91
C TYR A 34 12.63 -4.40 -16.28
N LEU A 35 13.07 -5.64 -16.42
CA LEU A 35 13.49 -6.22 -17.68
C LEU A 35 12.36 -7.09 -18.21
N LEU A 36 11.92 -6.79 -19.43
CA LEU A 36 10.98 -7.62 -20.18
C LEU A 36 11.73 -8.35 -21.28
N LEU A 37 11.62 -9.67 -21.31
CA LEU A 37 12.25 -10.55 -22.29
C LEU A 37 11.18 -11.35 -23.03
N SER A 38 11.45 -11.65 -24.29
CA SER A 38 10.65 -12.57 -25.09
C SER A 38 10.78 -13.98 -24.52
N ALA A 39 9.66 -14.65 -24.24
CA ALA A 39 9.71 -16.05 -23.79
C ALA A 39 10.06 -17.03 -24.91
N ALA A 40 10.02 -16.59 -26.18
CA ALA A 40 10.29 -17.46 -27.33
C ALA A 40 11.78 -17.68 -27.58
N ASP A 41 12.58 -16.63 -27.43
CA ASP A 41 14.00 -16.59 -27.84
C ASP A 41 14.91 -15.91 -26.79
N GLY A 42 14.35 -15.44 -25.66
CA GLY A 42 15.10 -14.86 -24.55
C GLY A 42 15.63 -13.45 -24.81
N ARG A 43 15.34 -12.82 -25.96
CA ARG A 43 15.85 -11.48 -26.26
C ARG A 43 15.21 -10.42 -25.36
N LEU A 44 16.00 -9.42 -24.97
CA LEU A 44 15.51 -8.27 -24.24
C LEU A 44 14.57 -7.45 -25.14
N LEU A 45 13.34 -7.24 -24.66
CA LEU A 45 12.32 -6.44 -25.34
C LEU A 45 12.28 -5.02 -24.80
N ALA A 46 12.38 -4.85 -23.48
CA ALA A 46 12.35 -3.55 -22.84
C ALA A 46 13.12 -3.53 -21.51
N LEU A 47 13.70 -2.37 -21.21
CA LEU A 47 14.17 -1.98 -19.88
C LEU A 47 13.36 -0.76 -19.45
N MET A 48 12.71 -0.84 -18.29
CA MET A 48 11.80 0.19 -17.80
C MET A 48 12.15 0.58 -16.37
N ASP A 49 11.84 1.83 -16.00
CA ASP A 49 11.80 2.25 -14.61
C ASP A 49 10.81 1.37 -13.83
N GLY A 50 11.32 0.74 -12.77
CA GLY A 50 10.56 -0.17 -11.93
C GLY A 50 9.95 0.49 -10.69
N ASN A 51 10.27 1.74 -10.38
CA ASN A 51 9.80 2.43 -9.18
C ASN A 51 8.31 2.73 -9.29
N TYR A 52 7.91 3.35 -10.40
CA TYR A 52 6.49 3.59 -10.69
C TYR A 52 5.72 2.28 -10.78
N LEU A 53 6.23 1.32 -11.56
CA LEU A 53 5.60 0.01 -11.75
C LEU A 53 5.42 -0.73 -10.42
N THR A 54 6.42 -0.66 -9.53
CA THR A 54 6.33 -1.26 -8.19
C THR A 54 5.20 -0.64 -7.39
N SER A 55 5.03 0.68 -7.41
CA SER A 55 3.99 1.35 -6.65
C SER A 55 2.60 1.11 -7.23
N ALA A 56 2.45 1.24 -8.55
CA ALA A 56 1.20 0.97 -9.26
C ALA A 56 0.72 -0.47 -9.02
N ARG A 57 1.58 -1.47 -9.26
CA ARG A 57 1.19 -2.88 -9.10
C ARG A 57 0.88 -3.24 -7.65
N THR A 58 1.59 -2.66 -6.68
CA THR A 58 1.35 -2.96 -5.25
C THR A 58 -0.03 -2.46 -4.83
N ALA A 59 -0.38 -1.22 -5.17
CA ALA A 59 -1.71 -0.67 -4.89
C ALA A 59 -2.81 -1.38 -5.69
N ALA A 60 -2.55 -1.77 -6.94
CA ALA A 60 -3.50 -2.53 -7.76
C ALA A 60 -3.79 -3.92 -7.17
N THR A 61 -2.79 -4.61 -6.63
CA THR A 61 -2.99 -5.90 -5.93
C THR A 61 -3.84 -5.70 -4.67
N SER A 62 -3.57 -4.68 -3.86
CA SER A 62 -4.41 -4.33 -2.70
C SER A 62 -5.84 -3.96 -3.09
N ALA A 63 -6.02 -3.22 -4.19
CA ALA A 63 -7.33 -2.90 -4.73
C ALA A 63 -8.07 -4.16 -5.21
N LEU A 64 -7.40 -5.09 -5.88
CA LEU A 64 -8.00 -6.37 -6.26
C LEU A 64 -8.43 -7.18 -5.02
N ALA A 65 -7.56 -7.30 -4.01
CA ALA A 65 -7.89 -7.98 -2.77
C ALA A 65 -9.09 -7.32 -2.07
N THR A 66 -9.10 -5.98 -1.99
CA THR A 66 -10.23 -5.20 -1.46
C THR A 66 -11.51 -5.47 -2.25
N ARG A 67 -11.44 -5.49 -3.59
CA ARG A 67 -12.60 -5.76 -4.46
C ARG A 67 -13.24 -7.12 -4.17
N LEU A 68 -12.41 -8.13 -3.89
CA LEU A 68 -12.87 -9.50 -3.69
C LEU A 68 -13.31 -9.78 -2.25
N MET A 69 -12.75 -9.06 -1.27
CA MET A 69 -12.79 -9.47 0.14
C MET A 69 -13.46 -8.45 1.06
N ALA A 70 -13.40 -7.16 0.74
CA ALA A 70 -14.06 -6.13 1.52
C ALA A 70 -15.56 -6.13 1.27
N ARG A 71 -16.36 -5.72 2.27
CA ARG A 71 -17.80 -5.50 2.10
C ARG A 71 -18.06 -4.46 1.00
N ASP A 72 -19.14 -4.66 0.24
CA ASP A 72 -19.53 -3.75 -0.83
C ASP A 72 -20.52 -2.69 -0.32
N VAL A 73 -20.00 -1.78 0.51
CA VAL A 73 -20.74 -0.66 1.10
C VAL A 73 -19.89 0.61 1.03
N PRO A 74 -20.50 1.81 1.02
CA PRO A 74 -19.74 3.05 1.15
C PRO A 74 -18.81 2.98 2.37
N SER A 75 -17.52 3.13 2.13
CA SER A 75 -16.47 2.73 3.07
C SER A 75 -15.65 3.93 3.55
N ARG A 76 -15.31 3.92 4.84
CA ARG A 76 -14.31 4.82 5.42
C ARG A 76 -12.94 4.18 5.33
N LEU A 77 -12.00 4.86 4.67
CA LEU A 77 -10.64 4.39 4.42
C LEU A 77 -9.67 4.96 5.47
N ALA A 78 -8.88 4.11 6.12
CA ALA A 78 -7.73 4.52 6.91
C ALA A 78 -6.43 4.15 6.17
N ILE A 79 -5.50 5.09 6.07
CA ILE A 79 -4.16 4.84 5.53
C ILE A 79 -3.12 5.17 6.58
N PHE A 80 -2.38 4.15 7.00
CA PHE A 80 -1.21 4.29 7.84
C PHE A 80 0.03 4.47 6.95
N GLY A 81 0.72 5.60 7.11
CA GLY A 81 1.86 6.01 6.31
C GLY A 81 1.56 7.21 5.42
N THR A 82 2.62 7.94 5.08
CA THR A 82 2.57 9.18 4.29
C THR A 82 3.58 9.16 3.13
N GLY A 83 3.98 7.96 2.70
CA GLY A 83 4.95 7.75 1.62
C GLY A 83 4.29 7.43 0.28
N THR A 84 5.11 7.00 -0.69
CA THR A 84 4.68 6.65 -2.05
C THR A 84 3.53 5.65 -2.06
N GLN A 85 3.62 4.56 -1.29
CA GLN A 85 2.53 3.56 -1.25
C GLN A 85 1.22 4.14 -0.72
N ALA A 86 1.25 5.04 0.26
CA ALA A 86 0.03 5.70 0.75
C ALA A 86 -0.67 6.47 -0.37
N ARG A 87 0.07 7.20 -1.22
CA ARG A 87 -0.50 7.95 -2.36
C ARG A 87 -1.14 7.02 -3.39
N PHE A 88 -0.44 5.95 -3.74
CA PHE A 88 -0.95 4.98 -4.73
C PHE A 88 -2.16 4.21 -4.20
N HIS A 89 -2.19 3.84 -2.92
CA HIS A 89 -3.36 3.18 -2.32
C HIS A 89 -4.55 4.13 -2.20
N LEU A 90 -4.32 5.39 -1.84
CA LEU A 90 -5.39 6.40 -1.81
C LEU A 90 -6.05 6.60 -3.17
N ARG A 91 -5.29 6.42 -4.27
CA ARG A 91 -5.83 6.44 -5.64
C ARG A 91 -6.49 5.12 -6.05
N ALA A 92 -5.91 3.97 -5.69
CA ALA A 92 -6.38 2.67 -6.19
C ALA A 92 -7.61 2.12 -5.46
N ILE A 93 -7.77 2.39 -4.16
CA ILE A 93 -8.91 1.86 -3.40
C ILE A 93 -10.26 2.45 -3.88
N PRO A 94 -10.39 3.77 -4.13
CA PRO A 94 -11.62 4.35 -4.68
C PRO A 94 -12.06 3.77 -6.03
N GLU A 95 -11.15 3.21 -6.83
CA GLU A 95 -11.48 2.58 -8.13
C GLU A 95 -12.29 1.29 -7.99
N VAL A 96 -12.30 0.68 -6.80
CA VAL A 96 -12.95 -0.60 -6.54
C VAL A 96 -13.99 -0.55 -5.43
N ARG A 97 -14.06 0.57 -4.68
CA ARG A 97 -14.99 0.78 -3.58
C ARG A 97 -15.39 2.25 -3.52
N GLN A 98 -16.66 2.51 -3.25
CA GLN A 98 -17.12 3.87 -2.95
C GLN A 98 -16.53 4.32 -1.60
N VAL A 99 -15.58 5.25 -1.64
CA VAL A 99 -14.99 5.84 -0.42
C VAL A 99 -15.72 7.12 -0.06
N VAL A 100 -16.16 7.22 1.19
CA VAL A 100 -16.87 8.42 1.70
C VAL A 100 -15.97 9.38 2.48
N GLN A 101 -14.83 8.87 2.96
CA GLN A 101 -13.80 9.64 3.67
C GLN A 101 -12.51 8.84 3.74
N ALA A 102 -11.37 9.52 3.70
CA ALA A 102 -10.08 8.96 4.05
C ALA A 102 -9.46 9.65 5.28
N LYS A 103 -8.93 8.84 6.21
CA LYS A 103 -8.15 9.27 7.38
C LYS A 103 -6.69 8.85 7.19
N ILE A 104 -5.76 9.79 7.34
CA ILE A 104 -4.32 9.60 7.15
C ILE A 104 -3.60 9.61 8.50
N CYS A 105 -2.80 8.58 8.74
CA CYS A 105 -2.00 8.42 9.96
C CYS A 105 -0.52 8.19 9.61
N GLY A 106 0.26 9.26 9.60
CA GLY A 106 1.72 9.22 9.53
C GLY A 106 2.38 8.93 10.89
N SER A 107 3.72 8.92 10.89
CA SER A 107 4.52 8.72 12.11
C SER A 107 4.48 9.93 13.07
N SER A 108 3.97 11.07 12.61
CA SER A 108 3.72 12.26 13.41
C SER A 108 2.49 12.98 12.88
N ARG A 109 1.83 13.77 13.73
CA ARG A 109 0.66 14.58 13.37
C ARG A 109 0.95 15.50 12.18
N GLU A 110 2.08 16.20 12.23
CA GLU A 110 2.55 17.11 11.18
C GLU A 110 2.67 16.40 9.81
N LYS A 111 3.25 15.20 9.77
CA LYS A 111 3.35 14.42 8.52
C LYS A 111 1.97 14.02 7.99
N SER A 112 1.05 13.64 8.87
CA SER A 112 -0.34 13.33 8.49
C SER A 112 -1.03 14.55 7.89
N GLU A 113 -0.89 15.72 8.53
CA GLU A 113 -1.53 16.97 8.10
C GLU A 113 -0.95 17.48 6.78
N SER A 114 0.37 17.49 6.65
CA SER A 114 1.07 17.85 5.41
C SER A 114 0.64 16.96 4.25
N PHE A 115 0.66 15.63 4.44
CA PHE A 115 0.24 14.69 3.41
C PHE A 115 -1.23 14.85 3.03
N ALA A 116 -2.12 14.97 4.04
CA ALA A 116 -3.55 15.11 3.79
C ALA A 116 -3.87 16.41 3.03
N SER A 117 -3.26 17.53 3.44
CA SER A 117 -3.39 18.83 2.77
C SER A 117 -2.94 18.77 1.30
N GLU A 118 -1.80 18.12 1.04
CA GLU A 118 -1.25 17.95 -0.30
C GLU A 118 -2.17 17.16 -1.23
N VAL A 119 -2.75 16.05 -0.74
CA VAL A 119 -3.50 15.11 -1.61
C VAL A 119 -5.00 15.40 -1.66
N ALA A 120 -5.58 16.04 -0.65
CA ALA A 120 -7.02 16.27 -0.54
C ALA A 120 -7.65 16.90 -1.78
N PRO A 121 -7.03 17.90 -2.46
CA PRO A 121 -7.62 18.49 -3.67
C PRO A 121 -7.84 17.49 -4.83
N GLY A 122 -7.18 16.34 -4.81
CA GLY A 122 -7.31 15.31 -5.84
C GLY A 122 -8.50 14.36 -5.66
N PHE A 123 -9.32 14.52 -4.61
CA PHE A 123 -10.40 13.60 -4.27
C PHE A 123 -11.73 14.33 -4.05
N SER A 124 -12.83 13.69 -4.45
CA SER A 124 -14.20 14.21 -4.25
C SER A 124 -14.76 13.95 -2.85
N PHE A 125 -14.02 13.22 -2.02
CA PHE A 125 -14.36 12.93 -0.62
C PHE A 125 -13.33 13.54 0.33
N PRO A 126 -13.68 13.82 1.60
CA PRO A 126 -12.75 14.40 2.55
C PRO A 126 -11.55 13.48 2.82
N VAL A 127 -10.34 14.04 2.68
CA VAL A 127 -9.09 13.41 3.13
C VAL A 127 -8.54 14.24 4.28
N ARG A 128 -8.39 13.66 5.46
CA ARG A 128 -7.93 14.37 6.67
C ARG A 128 -6.88 13.60 7.43
N ALA A 129 -6.01 14.32 8.12
CA ALA A 129 -5.20 13.73 9.18
C ALA A 129 -6.09 13.24 10.31
N ALA A 130 -5.71 12.13 10.94
CA ALA A 130 -6.37 11.60 12.12
C ALA A 130 -5.35 10.97 13.07
N ASP A 131 -5.73 10.86 14.33
CA ASP A 131 -4.95 10.09 15.29
C ASP A 131 -5.20 8.58 15.05
N PRO A 132 -4.19 7.71 15.27
CA PRO A 132 -4.29 6.27 14.98
C PRO A 132 -5.55 5.58 15.53
N ALA A 133 -5.92 5.85 16.78
CA ALA A 133 -7.09 5.24 17.42
C ALA A 133 -8.41 5.66 16.76
N ASP A 134 -8.54 6.93 16.37
CA ASP A 134 -9.72 7.44 15.65
C ASP A 134 -9.78 6.91 14.21
N ALA A 135 -8.62 6.73 13.57
CA ALA A 135 -8.57 6.15 12.24
C ALA A 135 -9.01 4.67 12.23
N VAL A 136 -8.57 3.90 13.23
CA VAL A 136 -8.82 2.44 13.28
C VAL A 136 -10.25 2.11 13.69
N SER A 137 -10.77 2.79 14.72
CA SER A 137 -12.09 2.50 15.28
C SER A 137 -13.24 2.68 14.29
N ASP A 138 -13.05 3.52 13.28
CA ASP A 138 -14.08 3.81 12.28
C ASP A 138 -13.79 3.25 10.88
N ALA A 139 -12.64 2.60 10.66
CA ALA A 139 -12.21 2.13 9.34
C ALA A 139 -12.98 0.88 8.85
N ASP A 140 -13.61 0.99 7.68
CA ASP A 140 -14.12 -0.18 6.95
C ASP A 140 -13.01 -0.86 6.14
N ILE A 141 -12.07 -0.06 5.64
CA ILE A 141 -10.88 -0.50 4.91
C ILE A 141 -9.67 0.19 5.54
N LEU A 142 -8.63 -0.59 5.87
CA LEU A 142 -7.38 -0.09 6.43
C LEU A 142 -6.21 -0.55 5.58
N CYS A 143 -5.32 0.37 5.20
CA CYS A 143 -4.09 0.07 4.49
C CYS A 143 -2.88 0.44 5.35
N THR A 144 -1.96 -0.50 5.62
CA THR A 144 -0.66 -0.20 6.25
C THR A 144 0.42 -0.08 5.18
N CYS A 145 0.86 1.16 4.97
CA CYS A 145 1.82 1.58 3.95
C CYS A 145 3.06 2.22 4.62
N THR A 146 3.51 1.69 5.76
CA THR A 146 4.59 2.26 6.57
C THR A 146 5.90 1.48 6.40
N THR A 147 6.97 2.00 6.98
CA THR A 147 8.24 1.27 7.18
C THR A 147 8.43 0.92 8.66
N SER A 148 7.35 0.85 9.44
CA SER A 148 7.43 0.53 10.87
C SER A 148 7.86 -0.91 11.07
N SER A 149 8.75 -1.13 12.04
CA SER A 149 9.11 -2.47 12.50
C SER A 149 8.17 -2.99 13.60
N VAL A 150 7.29 -2.13 14.12
CA VAL A 150 6.35 -2.44 15.20
C VAL A 150 4.89 -2.14 14.81
N PRO A 151 3.90 -2.77 15.46
CA PRO A 151 2.49 -2.54 15.15
C PRO A 151 2.10 -1.07 15.16
N VAL A 152 1.38 -0.63 14.13
CA VAL A 152 1.02 0.81 13.94
C VAL A 152 -0.37 1.16 14.47
N PHE A 153 -1.14 0.15 14.85
CA PHE A 153 -2.41 0.28 15.57
C PHE A 153 -2.63 -0.95 16.47
N ARG A 154 -3.63 -0.87 17.35
CA ARG A 154 -4.04 -1.99 18.20
C ARG A 154 -5.19 -2.74 17.54
N GLY A 155 -5.07 -4.06 17.43
CA GLY A 155 -6.14 -4.89 16.88
C GLY A 155 -7.42 -4.89 17.71
N ALA A 156 -7.34 -4.46 18.98
CA ALA A 156 -8.49 -4.29 19.88
C ALA A 156 -9.39 -3.11 19.47
N ASP A 157 -8.86 -2.15 18.72
CA ASP A 157 -9.60 -0.95 18.31
C ASP A 157 -10.33 -1.16 16.97
N LEU A 158 -10.10 -2.31 16.29
CA LEU A 158 -10.76 -2.63 15.03
C LEU A 158 -12.24 -2.95 15.24
N LYS A 159 -13.11 -2.39 14.39
CA LYS A 159 -14.51 -2.81 14.33
C LYS A 159 -14.68 -4.12 13.55
N PRO A 160 -15.71 -4.93 13.85
CA PRO A 160 -16.02 -6.11 13.06
C PRO A 160 -16.28 -5.78 11.58
N GLY A 161 -15.73 -6.60 10.69
CA GLY A 161 -15.90 -6.46 9.24
C GLY A 161 -14.92 -5.49 8.56
N THR A 162 -13.90 -4.99 9.26
CA THR A 162 -12.81 -4.21 8.65
C THR A 162 -11.95 -5.10 7.73
N HIS A 163 -11.74 -4.65 6.49
CA HIS A 163 -10.77 -5.24 5.56
C HIS A 163 -9.41 -4.57 5.72
N ILE A 164 -8.34 -5.36 5.83
CA ILE A 164 -6.98 -4.84 6.03
C ILE A 164 -6.10 -5.26 4.86
N ASN A 165 -5.48 -4.27 4.21
CA ASN A 165 -4.36 -4.50 3.30
C ASN A 165 -3.07 -4.18 4.08
N ALA A 166 -2.25 -5.18 4.38
CA ALA A 166 -0.98 -5.01 5.07
C ALA A 166 0.19 -5.15 4.11
N ILE A 167 0.91 -4.04 3.84
CA ILE A 167 1.85 -3.95 2.71
C ILE A 167 3.29 -3.66 3.13
N GLY A 168 3.47 -2.85 4.17
CA GLY A 168 4.75 -2.22 4.51
C GLY A 168 5.79 -3.15 5.15
N ALA A 169 5.35 -4.16 5.90
CA ALA A 169 6.25 -5.12 6.53
C ALA A 169 6.74 -6.20 5.53
N TYR A 170 7.96 -6.05 5.01
CA TYR A 170 8.58 -6.99 4.07
C TYR A 170 9.83 -7.70 4.61
N GLN A 171 10.29 -7.36 5.82
CA GLN A 171 11.44 -7.98 6.48
C GLN A 171 10.97 -8.95 7.56
N ALA A 172 11.69 -10.06 7.75
CA ALA A 172 11.30 -11.13 8.68
C ALA A 172 11.12 -10.66 10.14
N HIS A 173 11.80 -9.59 10.55
CA HIS A 173 11.76 -9.03 11.89
C HIS A 173 10.83 -7.81 12.03
N ALA A 174 10.19 -7.36 10.94
CA ALA A 174 9.32 -6.19 10.94
C ALA A 174 7.85 -6.63 10.87
N ARG A 175 6.99 -5.95 11.62
CA ARG A 175 5.53 -6.15 11.54
C ARG A 175 4.78 -4.83 11.74
N GLU A 176 3.73 -4.61 10.94
CA GLU A 176 2.82 -3.47 11.11
C GLU A 176 1.55 -3.85 11.88
N LEU A 177 1.29 -5.15 12.06
CA LEU A 177 0.11 -5.69 12.73
C LEU A 177 0.51 -6.36 14.05
N ASP A 178 -0.34 -6.22 15.07
CA ASP A 178 -0.19 -6.96 16.32
C ASP A 178 -0.75 -8.40 16.21
N ASP A 179 -0.41 -9.24 17.19
CA ASP A 179 -0.84 -10.65 17.20
C ASP A 179 -2.36 -10.79 17.25
N ARG A 180 -3.04 -9.84 17.91
CA ARG A 180 -4.50 -9.84 18.02
C ARG A 180 -5.15 -9.65 16.65
N THR A 181 -4.65 -8.70 15.86
CA THR A 181 -5.13 -8.45 14.50
C THR A 181 -4.99 -9.70 13.64
N ALA A 182 -3.82 -10.36 13.67
CA ALA A 182 -3.59 -11.57 12.90
C ALA A 182 -4.50 -12.73 13.34
N ARG A 183 -4.67 -12.94 14.66
CA ARG A 183 -5.46 -14.06 15.21
C ARG A 183 -6.97 -13.97 14.90
N GLN A 184 -7.51 -12.76 14.80
CA GLN A 184 -8.95 -12.57 14.58
C GLN A 184 -9.33 -12.41 13.09
N ALA A 185 -8.34 -12.35 12.19
CA ALA A 185 -8.56 -12.13 10.77
C ALA A 185 -8.63 -13.44 9.97
N ARG A 186 -9.42 -13.44 8.89
CA ARG A 186 -9.22 -14.39 7.79
C ARG A 186 -8.04 -13.92 6.95
N ILE A 187 -6.93 -14.64 7.00
CA ILE A 187 -5.68 -14.26 6.33
C ILE A 187 -5.67 -14.76 4.88
N VAL A 188 -5.27 -13.89 3.95
CA VAL A 188 -4.97 -14.20 2.54
C VAL A 188 -3.61 -13.59 2.21
N VAL A 189 -2.76 -14.33 1.50
CA VAL A 189 -1.40 -13.95 1.09
C VAL A 189 -1.18 -14.18 -0.39
#